data_AF-A0A521BNI1-F1
#
_entry.id   AF-A0A521BNI1-F1
#
_cell.length_a   1.000
_cell.length_b   1.000
_cell.length_c   1.000
_cell.angle_alpha   90.00
_cell.angle_beta   90.00
_cell.angle_gamma   90.00
#
_symmetry.space_group_name_H-M   'P 1'
#
loop_
_entity.id
_entity.type
_entity.pdbx_description
1 polymer ?
#
loop_
_entity_poly.entity_id
_entity_poly.type
_entity_poly.pdbx_seq_one_letter_code
_entity_poly.pdbx_strand_id
1 'polypeptide(L)'
;MNTDEIGAIIEYALKQPCIRGVTFQPTQQAGRLENFNPATDRYTLTEVRAAILEQTDIFTAQDLLPVPCNPDALVMGYALKLGDKVFPLTRMINPDDLLDNSKNTIIYEQDEQLKSHLLHMFSTGNSVEKAKEHLKSIMCCLPDIDAPGLGYDNLFRIIIMNFIDAQNFDVRAIKKSCVHIVNKDMKIIPFETMNLFYRDDKAAYLETLRNEIQV
;
A
#
# COMPACT_ATOMS: atom_id res chain seq x y z
N MET A 1 -19.31 -0.82 8.35
CA MET A 1 -18.14 -0.70 7.46
C MET A 1 -18.48 0.29 6.37
N ASN A 2 -17.51 1.08 5.89
CA ASN A 2 -17.75 2.19 4.95
C ASN A 2 -17.37 1.77 3.52
N THR A 3 -17.83 0.61 3.06
CA THR A 3 -17.43 0.04 1.77
C THR A 3 -17.98 0.81 0.57
N ASP A 4 -19.03 1.59 0.77
CA ASP A 4 -19.72 2.46 -0.19
C ASP A 4 -19.06 3.84 -0.36
N GLU A 5 -18.13 4.22 0.51
CA GLU A 5 -17.48 5.54 0.50
C GLU A 5 -16.05 5.53 -0.07
N ILE A 6 -15.56 4.37 -0.53
CA ILE A 6 -14.16 4.21 -0.99
C ILE A 6 -13.82 5.22 -2.08
N GLY A 7 -14.68 5.38 -3.09
CA GLY A 7 -14.47 6.35 -4.16
C GLY A 7 -14.51 7.80 -3.68
N ALA A 8 -15.51 8.13 -2.85
CA ALA A 8 -15.66 9.48 -2.28
C ALA A 8 -14.45 9.90 -1.43
N ILE A 9 -13.86 8.96 -0.68
CA ILE A 9 -12.64 9.19 0.11
C ILE A 9 -11.47 9.51 -0.83
N ILE A 10 -11.30 8.75 -1.92
CA ILE A 10 -10.21 8.98 -2.89
C ILE A 10 -10.36 10.34 -3.55
N GLU A 11 -11.56 10.68 -4.03
CA GLU A 11 -11.84 11.98 -4.66
C GLU A 11 -11.61 13.15 -3.71
N TYR A 12 -12.07 13.02 -2.47
CA TYR A 12 -11.84 14.04 -1.45
C TYR A 12 -10.34 14.22 -1.18
N ALA A 13 -9.62 13.11 -1.03
CA ALA A 13 -8.19 13.10 -0.78
C ALA A 13 -7.39 13.76 -1.92
N LEU A 14 -7.76 13.48 -3.17
CA LEU A 14 -7.13 14.08 -4.35
C LEU A 14 -7.31 15.59 -4.44
N LYS A 15 -8.39 16.15 -3.92
CA LYS A 15 -8.60 17.61 -3.88
C LYS A 15 -7.69 18.30 -2.87
N GLN A 16 -7.23 17.59 -1.83
CA GLN A 16 -6.43 18.21 -0.77
C GLN A 16 -4.96 18.39 -1.18
N PRO A 17 -4.35 19.57 -0.96
CA PRO A 17 -2.94 19.81 -1.27
C PRO A 17 -1.98 19.14 -0.28
N CYS A 18 -2.45 18.76 0.92
CA CYS A 18 -1.64 18.15 1.97
C CYS A 18 -1.74 16.63 2.03
N ILE A 19 -2.70 16.01 1.31
CA ILE A 19 -2.87 14.56 1.30
C ILE A 19 -2.00 13.97 0.18
N ARG A 20 -1.26 12.92 0.52
CA ARG A 20 -0.35 12.20 -0.40
C ARG A 20 -0.86 10.82 -0.77
N GLY A 21 -2.05 10.46 -0.28
CA GLY A 21 -2.62 9.15 -0.53
C GLY A 21 -3.60 8.70 0.53
N VAL A 22 -4.19 7.54 0.26
CA VAL A 22 -5.16 6.87 1.14
C VAL A 22 -4.70 5.43 1.35
N THR A 23 -4.73 4.99 2.60
CA THR A 23 -4.53 3.59 2.96
C THR A 23 -5.88 3.00 3.35
N PHE A 24 -6.33 2.00 2.61
CA PHE A 24 -7.48 1.18 2.95
C PHE A 24 -7.01 -0.06 3.71
N GLN A 25 -7.59 -0.27 4.88
CA GLN A 25 -7.34 -1.44 5.70
C GLN A 25 -8.63 -2.25 5.78
N PRO A 26 -8.72 -3.42 5.11
CA PRO A 26 -9.85 -4.31 5.29
C PRO A 26 -9.99 -4.76 6.76
N THR A 27 -11.19 -5.16 7.15
CA THR A 27 -11.45 -5.60 8.53
C THR A 27 -10.61 -6.84 8.86
N GLN A 28 -9.84 -6.77 9.94
CA GLN A 28 -9.10 -7.90 10.48
C GLN A 28 -9.90 -8.53 11.62
N GLN A 29 -10.06 -9.86 11.60
CA GLN A 29 -10.70 -10.60 12.69
C GLN A 29 -9.75 -10.79 13.89
N ALA A 30 -9.33 -9.68 14.53
CA ALA A 30 -8.48 -9.74 15.71
C ALA A 30 -8.77 -8.57 16.67
N GLY A 31 -8.95 -8.87 17.96
CA GLY A 31 -9.19 -7.86 19.00
C GLY A 31 -10.68 -7.64 19.31
N ARG A 32 -11.07 -6.37 19.49
CA ARG A 32 -12.42 -5.97 19.93
C ARG A 32 -13.36 -5.84 18.73
N LEU A 33 -14.02 -6.94 18.40
CA LEU A 33 -15.06 -7.01 17.37
C LEU A 33 -16.39 -7.28 18.05
N GLU A 34 -17.23 -6.27 18.17
CA GLU A 34 -18.59 -6.41 18.70
C GLU A 34 -19.53 -6.81 17.56
N ASN A 35 -20.30 -7.88 17.75
CA ASN A 35 -21.30 -8.37 16.78
C ASN A 35 -20.77 -8.69 15.37
N PHE A 36 -19.48 -8.98 15.22
CA PHE A 36 -18.88 -9.30 13.92
C PHE A 36 -19.24 -10.72 13.46
N ASN A 37 -19.84 -10.82 12.28
CA ASN A 37 -20.12 -12.08 11.61
C ASN A 37 -19.13 -12.30 10.45
N PRO A 38 -18.22 -13.28 10.55
CA PRO A 38 -17.24 -13.57 9.50
C PRO A 38 -17.83 -13.86 8.11
N ALA A 39 -19.09 -14.32 8.05
CA ALA A 39 -19.75 -14.65 6.79
C ALA A 39 -20.27 -13.41 6.03
N THR A 40 -20.49 -12.28 6.71
CA THR A 40 -21.11 -11.08 6.12
C THR A 40 -20.25 -9.84 6.23
N ASP A 41 -19.42 -9.76 7.27
CA ASP A 41 -18.72 -8.53 7.66
C ASP A 41 -17.23 -8.57 7.30
N ARG A 42 -16.78 -9.69 6.73
CA ARG A 42 -15.43 -9.80 6.19
C ARG A 42 -15.35 -9.07 4.85
N TYR A 43 -14.28 -8.34 4.68
CA TYR A 43 -13.95 -7.67 3.43
C TYR A 43 -12.49 -7.92 3.12
N THR A 44 -12.21 -8.36 1.91
CA THR A 44 -10.89 -8.84 1.48
C THR A 44 -10.13 -7.77 0.74
N LEU A 45 -8.82 -7.97 0.62
CA LEU A 45 -7.96 -7.12 -0.21
C LEU A 45 -8.46 -7.03 -1.67
N THR A 46 -8.95 -8.13 -2.23
CA THR A 46 -9.50 -8.18 -3.58
C THR A 46 -10.81 -7.41 -3.69
N GLU A 47 -11.68 -7.46 -2.68
CA GLU A 47 -12.93 -6.69 -2.65
C GLU A 47 -12.66 -5.19 -2.52
N VAL A 48 -11.71 -4.76 -1.68
CA VAL A 48 -11.27 -3.35 -1.65
C VAL A 48 -10.77 -2.92 -3.02
N ARG A 49 -9.93 -3.75 -3.66
CA ARG A 49 -9.43 -3.46 -5.01
C ARG A 49 -10.57 -3.34 -6.02
N ALA A 50 -11.54 -4.24 -5.99
CA ALA A 50 -12.71 -4.18 -6.87
C ALA A 50 -13.54 -2.91 -6.63
N ALA A 51 -13.81 -2.57 -5.37
CA ALA A 51 -14.57 -1.37 -5.03
C ALA A 51 -13.87 -0.07 -5.45
N ILE A 52 -12.54 0.01 -5.40
CA ILE A 52 -11.81 1.17 -5.95
C ILE A 52 -12.07 1.30 -7.46
N LEU A 53 -12.05 0.19 -8.19
CA LEU A 53 -12.28 0.17 -9.64
C LEU A 53 -13.75 0.42 -10.01
N GLU A 54 -14.69 0.06 -9.16
CA GLU A 54 -16.13 0.27 -9.36
C GLU A 54 -16.57 1.69 -8.99
N GLN A 55 -15.92 2.31 -8.00
CA GLN A 55 -16.31 3.61 -7.46
C GLN A 55 -15.44 4.77 -7.97
N THR A 56 -14.38 4.50 -8.74
CA THR A 56 -13.52 5.54 -9.32
C THR A 56 -13.11 5.22 -10.75
N ASP A 57 -13.06 6.24 -11.61
CA ASP A 57 -12.55 6.13 -12.99
C ASP A 57 -11.04 6.43 -13.11
N ILE A 58 -10.35 6.63 -11.98
CA ILE A 58 -8.96 7.10 -11.95
C ILE A 58 -7.98 5.95 -12.17
N PHE A 59 -8.26 4.81 -11.55
CA PHE A 59 -7.38 3.64 -11.58
C PHE A 59 -8.02 2.52 -12.40
N THR A 60 -7.21 1.78 -13.14
CA THR A 60 -7.61 0.52 -13.76
C THR A 60 -6.99 -0.66 -13.03
N ALA A 61 -7.40 -1.88 -13.41
CA ALA A 61 -6.88 -3.12 -12.84
C ALA A 61 -5.35 -3.22 -12.90
N GLN A 62 -4.71 -2.57 -13.88
CA GLN A 62 -3.26 -2.53 -14.09
C GLN A 62 -2.55 -1.52 -13.19
N ASP A 63 -3.28 -0.62 -12.53
CA ASP A 63 -2.67 0.38 -11.66
C ASP A 63 -2.56 -0.04 -10.19
N LEU A 64 -3.30 -1.08 -9.79
CA LEU A 64 -3.33 -1.59 -8.42
C LEU A 64 -2.63 -2.95 -8.39
N LEU A 65 -1.31 -2.90 -8.16
CA LEU A 65 -0.43 -4.06 -8.23
C LEU A 65 -0.02 -4.55 -6.83
N PRO A 66 0.14 -5.87 -6.62
CA PRO A 66 0.73 -6.41 -5.41
C PRO A 66 2.14 -5.91 -5.19
N VAL A 67 2.49 -5.63 -3.93
CA VAL A 67 3.83 -5.16 -3.59
C VAL A 67 4.80 -6.35 -3.45
N PRO A 68 6.01 -6.33 -4.06
CA PRO A 68 6.95 -7.45 -4.05
C PRO A 68 7.35 -7.94 -2.65
N CYS A 69 7.42 -7.03 -1.68
CA CYS A 69 7.84 -7.36 -0.31
C CYS A 69 6.84 -8.25 0.42
N ASN A 70 5.53 -8.07 0.18
CA ASN A 70 4.47 -8.90 0.74
C ASN A 70 3.23 -8.91 -0.18
N PRO A 71 3.28 -9.63 -1.30
CA PRO A 71 2.24 -9.56 -2.34
C PRO A 71 0.89 -10.11 -1.89
N ASP A 72 0.88 -10.96 -0.85
CA ASP A 72 -0.33 -11.58 -0.31
C ASP A 72 -1.11 -10.62 0.64
N ALA A 73 -0.47 -9.56 1.12
CA ALA A 73 -1.03 -8.66 2.12
C ALA A 73 -1.07 -7.18 1.68
N LEU A 74 -0.33 -6.80 0.64
CA LEU A 74 -0.18 -5.42 0.22
C LEU A 74 -0.44 -5.25 -1.28
N VAL A 75 -1.33 -4.32 -1.61
CA VAL A 75 -1.51 -3.80 -2.97
C VAL A 75 -1.27 -2.29 -2.96
N MET A 76 -0.66 -1.77 -4.00
CA MET A 76 -0.34 -0.37 -4.13
C MET A 76 -0.64 0.17 -5.53
N GLY A 77 -1.06 1.44 -5.57
CA GLY A 77 -1.18 2.24 -6.77
C GLY A 77 -0.60 3.62 -6.58
N TYR A 78 -0.08 4.19 -7.66
CA TYR A 78 0.50 5.53 -7.71
C TYR A 78 -0.21 6.35 -8.77
N ALA A 79 -0.40 7.63 -8.46
CA ALA A 79 -0.89 8.62 -9.39
C ALA A 79 -0.15 9.95 -9.21
N LEU A 80 -0.05 10.71 -10.29
CA LEU A 80 0.49 12.06 -10.32
C LEU A 80 -0.67 13.06 -10.32
N LYS A 81 -0.67 13.96 -9.35
CA LYS A 81 -1.60 15.09 -9.24
C LYS A 81 -0.97 16.34 -9.85
N LEU A 82 -1.55 16.79 -10.95
CA LEU A 82 -1.13 17.98 -11.70
C LEU A 82 -2.32 18.95 -11.83
N GLY A 83 -2.39 19.92 -10.92
CA GLY A 83 -3.56 20.78 -10.79
C GLY A 83 -4.81 19.94 -10.51
N ASP A 84 -5.80 20.03 -11.40
CA ASP A 84 -7.06 19.29 -11.32
C ASP A 84 -7.03 17.94 -12.06
N LYS A 85 -5.90 17.57 -12.67
CA LYS A 85 -5.75 16.29 -13.40
C LYS A 85 -4.99 15.28 -12.57
N VAL A 86 -5.40 14.02 -12.68
CA VAL A 86 -4.79 12.88 -12.00
C VAL A 86 -4.37 11.85 -13.04
N PHE A 87 -3.10 11.47 -13.03
CA PHE A 87 -2.52 10.53 -13.99
C PHE A 87 -2.04 9.29 -13.25
N PRO A 88 -2.70 8.13 -13.40
CA PRO A 88 -2.22 6.89 -12.80
C PRO A 88 -0.87 6.47 -13.43
N LEU A 89 0.11 6.21 -12.58
CA LEU A 89 1.49 5.92 -12.98
C LEU A 89 1.80 4.42 -12.99
N THR A 90 1.12 3.64 -12.15
CA THR A 90 1.52 2.25 -11.90
C THR A 90 1.46 1.38 -13.15
N ARG A 91 0.46 1.54 -14.03
CA ARG A 91 0.40 0.80 -15.32
C ARG A 91 1.58 1.05 -16.26
N MET A 92 2.33 2.13 -16.05
CA MET A 92 3.47 2.50 -16.88
C MET A 92 4.77 1.83 -16.41
N ILE A 93 4.74 1.21 -15.23
CA ILE A 93 5.85 0.45 -14.69
C ILE A 93 5.65 -0.99 -15.11
N ASN A 94 6.65 -1.60 -15.76
CA ASN A 94 6.60 -3.02 -16.04
C ASN A 94 6.51 -3.78 -14.70
N PRO A 95 5.51 -4.64 -14.47
CA PRO A 95 5.41 -5.40 -13.23
C PRO A 95 6.68 -6.19 -12.91
N ASP A 96 7.39 -6.67 -13.95
CA ASP A 96 8.67 -7.37 -13.79
C ASP A 96 9.76 -6.45 -13.24
N ASP A 97 9.76 -5.15 -13.56
CA ASP A 97 10.72 -4.17 -13.03
C ASP A 97 10.44 -3.82 -11.55
N LEU A 98 9.19 -3.98 -11.07
CA LEU A 98 8.87 -3.89 -9.64
C LEU A 98 9.29 -5.15 -8.89
N LEU A 99 9.19 -6.32 -9.52
CA LEU A 99 9.47 -7.62 -8.92
C LEU A 99 10.97 -7.98 -8.93
N ASP A 100 11.71 -7.56 -9.96
CA ASP A 100 13.16 -7.70 -10.08
C ASP A 100 13.86 -6.44 -9.54
N ASN A 101 14.30 -6.54 -8.29
CA ASN A 101 15.00 -5.51 -7.50
C ASN A 101 16.39 -5.08 -8.05
N SER A 102 16.65 -5.17 -9.36
CA SER A 102 17.99 -5.02 -9.95
C SER A 102 18.15 -3.88 -10.98
N LYS A 103 17.09 -3.16 -11.36
CA LYS A 103 17.21 -2.05 -12.33
C LYS A 103 16.41 -0.82 -11.90
N ASN A 104 17.13 0.17 -11.36
CA ASN A 104 16.65 1.54 -11.17
C ASN A 104 16.54 2.28 -12.52
N THR A 105 15.76 1.76 -13.46
CA THR A 105 15.55 2.45 -14.73
C THR A 105 14.07 2.41 -15.07
N ILE A 106 13.40 3.55 -14.89
CA ILE A 106 12.02 3.71 -15.31
C ILE A 106 12.03 3.93 -16.83
N ILE A 107 11.35 3.06 -17.57
CA ILE A 107 11.25 3.08 -19.04
C ILE A 107 10.23 4.16 -19.46
N TYR A 108 10.59 5.43 -19.31
CA TYR A 108 9.75 6.57 -19.75
C TYR A 108 9.86 6.87 -21.25
N GLU A 109 10.76 6.19 -21.96
CA GLU A 109 11.12 6.56 -23.34
C GLU A 109 10.15 6.07 -24.41
N GLN A 110 9.19 5.20 -24.08
CA GLN A 110 8.39 4.48 -25.08
C GLN A 110 6.97 5.03 -25.28
N ASP A 111 6.48 5.94 -24.43
CA ASP A 111 5.16 6.55 -24.57
C ASP A 111 5.27 7.98 -25.11
N GLU A 112 5.12 8.12 -26.42
CA GLU A 112 5.19 9.41 -27.12
C GLU A 112 4.08 10.39 -26.69
N GLN A 113 2.93 9.92 -26.16
CA GLN A 113 1.88 10.81 -25.65
C GLN A 113 2.24 11.40 -24.28
N LEU A 114 2.77 10.58 -23.37
CA LEU A 114 3.20 11.06 -22.05
C LEU A 114 4.45 11.94 -22.17
N LYS A 115 5.39 11.56 -23.05
CA LYS A 115 6.55 12.37 -23.42
C LYS A 115 6.15 13.71 -24.01
N SER A 116 5.14 13.75 -24.87
CA SER A 116 4.62 15.02 -25.42
C SER A 116 3.99 15.91 -24.35
N HIS A 117 3.19 15.35 -23.44
CA HIS A 117 2.59 16.11 -22.32
C HIS A 117 3.64 16.64 -21.34
N LEU A 118 4.66 15.84 -21.01
CA LEU A 118 5.78 16.24 -20.16
C LEU A 118 6.65 17.29 -20.88
N LEU A 119 7.05 17.07 -22.15
CA LEU A 119 7.85 18.03 -22.93
C LEU A 119 7.17 19.38 -23.11
N HIS A 120 5.85 19.41 -23.35
CA HIS A 120 5.10 20.66 -23.47
C HIS A 120 4.97 21.42 -22.15
N MET A 121 4.92 20.72 -21.01
CA MET A 121 4.82 21.36 -19.69
C MET A 121 6.18 21.82 -19.13
N PHE A 122 7.30 21.22 -19.57
CA PHE A 122 8.65 21.50 -19.04
C PHE A 122 9.55 22.36 -19.95
N SER A 123 9.01 22.94 -21.02
CA SER A 123 9.77 23.91 -21.84
C SER A 123 9.69 25.33 -21.28
N THR A 124 10.38 25.58 -20.16
CA THR A 124 11.04 26.86 -19.84
C THR A 124 11.93 26.72 -18.59
N GLY A 125 13.26 26.69 -18.79
CA GLY A 125 14.23 27.40 -17.92
C GLY A 125 14.89 26.68 -16.72
N ASN A 126 16.01 25.99 -17.01
CA ASN A 126 17.28 25.87 -16.25
C ASN A 126 17.43 25.19 -14.87
N SER A 127 18.44 24.29 -14.90
CA SER A 127 19.50 23.91 -13.94
C SER A 127 19.20 23.16 -12.64
N VAL A 128 19.68 21.91 -12.67
CA VAL A 128 20.09 20.99 -11.59
C VAL A 128 20.81 21.71 -10.45
N GLU A 129 20.39 21.48 -9.20
CA GLU A 129 21.24 21.09 -8.05
C GLU A 129 20.44 21.14 -6.72
N LYS A 130 20.63 20.10 -5.89
CA LYS A 130 20.28 19.99 -4.44
C LYS A 130 18.85 19.61 -4.04
N ALA A 131 18.64 18.32 -3.77
CA ALA A 131 17.97 17.80 -2.56
C ALA A 131 17.99 16.25 -2.57
N LYS A 132 19.19 15.63 -2.51
CA LYS A 132 19.31 14.17 -2.64
C LYS A 132 19.49 13.40 -1.33
N GLU A 133 19.43 14.03 -0.18
CA GLU A 133 19.78 13.32 1.06
C GLU A 133 18.67 13.39 2.13
N HIS A 134 18.27 12.19 2.57
CA HIS A 134 17.58 11.88 3.83
C HIS A 134 16.04 11.92 3.94
N LEU A 135 15.31 11.48 2.90
CA LEU A 135 13.92 11.01 3.06
C LEU A 135 13.60 9.72 2.25
N LYS A 136 14.62 9.02 1.74
CA LYS A 136 14.47 7.91 0.79
C LYS A 136 14.35 6.51 1.40
N SER A 137 14.69 6.27 2.67
CA SER A 137 14.80 4.89 3.19
C SER A 137 13.51 4.31 3.79
N ILE A 138 12.41 5.05 3.83
CA ILE A 138 11.13 4.58 4.41
C ILE A 138 10.11 4.21 3.32
N MET A 139 10.44 4.43 2.04
CA MET A 139 9.52 4.23 0.92
C MET A 139 10.03 3.10 0.03
N CYS A 140 9.79 1.86 0.45
CA CYS A 140 10.30 0.61 -0.17
C CYS A 140 9.85 0.38 -1.65
N CYS A 141 9.05 1.25 -2.26
CA CYS A 141 8.34 0.92 -3.50
C CYS A 141 8.27 2.03 -4.55
N LEU A 142 8.97 3.16 -4.36
CA LEU A 142 9.07 4.17 -5.41
C LEU A 142 10.42 4.07 -6.12
N PRO A 143 10.42 3.91 -7.45
CA PRO A 143 11.65 4.05 -8.21
C PRO A 143 12.12 5.52 -8.17
N ASP A 144 13.41 5.75 -8.40
CA ASP A 144 13.99 7.09 -8.44
C ASP A 144 13.38 7.90 -9.60
N ILE A 145 12.46 8.82 -9.30
CA ILE A 145 11.88 9.74 -10.28
C ILE A 145 12.65 11.07 -10.21
N ASP A 146 13.44 11.36 -11.24
CA ASP A 146 14.11 12.66 -11.42
C ASP A 146 13.26 13.54 -12.34
N ALA A 147 12.50 14.47 -11.75
CA ALA A 147 11.56 15.32 -12.47
C ALA A 147 11.64 16.79 -11.99
N PRO A 148 12.40 17.65 -12.68
CA PRO A 148 12.51 19.06 -12.32
C PRO A 148 11.15 19.77 -12.44
N GLY A 149 10.64 20.31 -11.34
CA GLY A 149 9.32 20.98 -11.27
C GLY A 149 8.18 20.10 -10.77
N LEU A 150 8.42 18.81 -10.53
CA LEU A 150 7.52 17.90 -9.84
C LEU A 150 8.07 17.60 -8.45
N GLY A 151 7.35 18.02 -7.42
CA GLY A 151 7.71 17.72 -6.05
C GLY A 151 7.02 16.46 -5.55
N TYR A 152 7.42 16.00 -4.37
CA TYR A 152 6.75 14.91 -3.66
C TYR A 152 5.26 15.21 -3.39
N ASP A 153 4.89 16.49 -3.41
CA ASP A 153 3.52 16.98 -3.28
C ASP A 153 2.58 16.64 -4.44
N ASN A 154 3.14 16.34 -5.61
CA ASN A 154 2.38 15.86 -6.75
C ASN A 154 2.13 14.35 -6.70
N LEU A 155 2.77 13.61 -5.79
CA LEU A 155 2.59 12.17 -5.71
C LEU A 155 1.40 11.81 -4.83
N PHE A 156 0.51 10.98 -5.38
CA PHE A 156 -0.61 10.40 -4.67
C PHE A 156 -0.52 8.87 -4.69
N ARG A 157 -0.73 8.22 -3.54
CA ARG A 157 -0.66 6.76 -3.40
C ARG A 157 -1.97 6.17 -2.90
N ILE A 158 -2.34 5.02 -3.43
CA ILE A 158 -3.34 4.14 -2.84
C ILE A 158 -2.62 2.93 -2.28
N ILE A 159 -2.90 2.58 -1.03
CA ILE A 159 -2.39 1.37 -0.39
C ILE A 159 -3.59 0.57 0.11
N ILE A 160 -3.65 -0.71 -0.22
CA ILE A 160 -4.53 -1.67 0.43
C ILE A 160 -3.64 -2.51 1.34
N MET A 161 -3.85 -2.40 2.65
CA MET A 161 -3.07 -3.11 3.65
C MET A 161 -3.96 -4.10 4.39
N ASN A 162 -3.82 -5.38 4.05
CA ASN A 162 -4.56 -6.46 4.68
C ASN A 162 -3.75 -7.06 5.84
N PHE A 163 -4.26 -6.90 7.06
CA PHE A 163 -3.71 -7.62 8.20
C PHE A 163 -4.27 -9.04 8.24
N ILE A 164 -3.36 -10.01 8.35
CA ILE A 164 -3.69 -11.42 8.40
C ILE A 164 -4.37 -11.75 9.74
N ASP A 165 -5.42 -12.56 9.69
CA ASP A 165 -6.17 -13.06 10.84
C ASP A 165 -6.30 -14.59 10.79
N ALA A 166 -7.15 -15.15 11.66
CA ALA A 166 -7.34 -16.60 11.75
C ALA A 166 -7.94 -17.24 10.48
N GLN A 167 -8.63 -16.48 9.63
CA GLN A 167 -9.30 -16.99 8.43
C GLN A 167 -8.37 -17.07 7.21
N ASN A 168 -7.34 -16.22 7.16
CA ASN A 168 -6.39 -16.14 6.04
C ASN A 168 -4.93 -16.29 6.48
N PHE A 169 -4.70 -17.05 7.56
CA PHE A 169 -3.39 -17.23 8.17
C PHE A 169 -2.40 -17.99 7.27
N ASP A 170 -1.48 -17.27 6.60
CA ASP A 170 -0.34 -17.85 5.87
C ASP A 170 0.99 -17.48 6.55
N VAL A 171 1.75 -18.49 6.97
CA VAL A 171 3.06 -18.34 7.63
C VAL A 171 4.09 -17.62 6.74
N ARG A 172 4.05 -17.83 5.42
CA ARG A 172 4.97 -17.19 4.46
C ARG A 172 4.72 -15.68 4.38
N ALA A 173 3.45 -15.29 4.35
CA ALA A 173 3.06 -13.88 4.31
C ALA A 173 3.34 -13.17 5.65
N ILE A 174 3.11 -13.85 6.79
CA ILE A 174 3.42 -13.31 8.12
C ILE A 174 4.92 -13.07 8.32
N LYS A 175 5.78 -13.97 7.82
CA LYS A 175 7.24 -13.78 7.85
C LYS A 175 7.71 -12.54 7.08
N LYS A 176 6.88 -12.04 6.17
CA LYS A 176 7.09 -10.82 5.38
C LYS A 176 6.30 -9.61 5.91
N SER A 177 5.66 -9.72 7.07
CA SER A 177 4.93 -8.60 7.66
C SER A 177 5.87 -7.42 7.90
N CYS A 178 5.41 -6.21 7.57
CA CYS A 178 6.17 -4.99 7.73
C CYS A 178 5.74 -4.18 8.96
N VAL A 179 4.59 -4.51 9.55
CA VAL A 179 4.05 -3.81 10.73
C VAL A 179 4.29 -4.64 11.97
N HIS A 180 4.97 -4.06 12.95
CA HIS A 180 5.38 -4.75 14.17
C HIS A 180 4.97 -3.98 15.41
N ILE A 181 4.70 -4.71 16.48
CA ILE A 181 4.49 -4.17 17.82
C ILE A 181 5.72 -4.52 18.66
N VAL A 182 6.25 -3.51 19.35
CA VAL A 182 7.21 -3.72 20.44
C VAL A 182 6.41 -4.12 21.68
N ASN A 183 6.56 -5.37 22.10
CA ASN A 183 5.86 -5.90 23.26
C ASN A 183 6.47 -5.36 24.57
N LYS A 184 5.76 -5.56 25.70
CA LYS A 184 6.21 -5.14 27.04
C LYS A 184 7.55 -5.76 27.46
N ASP A 185 7.89 -6.93 26.92
CA ASP A 185 9.17 -7.61 27.12
C ASP A 185 10.25 -7.21 26.08
N MET A 186 10.04 -6.09 25.38
CA MET A 186 10.93 -5.53 24.35
C MET A 186 11.13 -6.41 23.12
N LYS A 187 10.35 -7.49 22.96
CA LYS A 187 10.34 -8.28 21.72
C LYS A 187 9.56 -7.57 20.62
N ILE A 188 10.13 -7.58 19.42
CA ILE A 188 9.45 -7.13 18.19
C ILE A 188 8.64 -8.29 17.65
N ILE A 189 7.33 -8.13 17.55
CA ILE A 189 6.40 -9.17 17.13
C ILE A 189 5.52 -8.62 16.00
N PRO A 190 5.34 -9.34 14.87
CA PRO A 190 4.43 -8.93 13.81
C PRO A 190 3.03 -8.63 14.36
N PHE A 191 2.41 -7.53 13.89
CA PHE A 191 1.12 -7.02 14.36
C PHE A 191 0.05 -8.13 14.38
N GLU A 192 0.01 -8.95 13.35
CA GLU A 192 -0.93 -10.04 13.16
C GLU A 192 -0.78 -11.09 14.27
N THR A 193 0.43 -11.63 14.42
CA THR A 193 0.71 -12.65 15.45
C THR A 193 0.60 -12.11 16.87
N MET A 194 0.92 -10.83 17.08
CA MET A 194 0.69 -10.17 18.36
C MET A 194 -0.80 -10.24 18.73
N ASN A 195 -1.69 -9.83 17.82
CA ASN A 195 -3.13 -9.82 18.08
C ASN A 195 -3.77 -11.22 18.14
N LEU A 196 -3.21 -12.21 17.44
CA LEU A 196 -3.73 -13.57 17.44
C LEU A 196 -3.26 -14.41 18.63
N PHE A 197 -1.99 -14.27 19.03
CA PHE A 197 -1.34 -15.20 19.97
C PHE A 197 -0.73 -14.57 21.22
N TYR A 198 -0.19 -13.36 21.14
CA TYR A 198 0.68 -12.82 22.20
C TYR A 198 0.05 -11.69 23.02
N ARG A 199 -1.09 -11.15 22.60
CA ARG A 199 -1.76 -10.04 23.30
C ARG A 199 -2.50 -10.54 24.53
N ASP A 200 -2.21 -9.92 25.67
CA ASP A 200 -2.92 -10.08 26.95
C ASP A 200 -3.09 -11.57 27.35
N ASP A 201 -4.32 -12.03 27.54
CA ASP A 201 -4.68 -13.39 27.97
C ASP A 201 -4.33 -14.48 26.94
N LYS A 202 -4.21 -14.10 25.65
CA LYS A 202 -3.89 -15.03 24.56
C LYS A 202 -2.51 -15.66 24.74
N ALA A 203 -1.55 -14.93 25.33
CA ALA A 203 -0.21 -15.45 25.57
C ALA A 203 -0.23 -16.65 26.53
N ALA A 204 -1.03 -16.57 27.59
CA ALA A 204 -1.18 -17.68 28.53
C ALA A 204 -1.87 -18.89 27.88
N TYR A 205 -2.92 -18.64 27.08
CA TYR A 205 -3.61 -19.69 26.33
C TYR A 205 -2.69 -20.39 25.31
N LEU A 206 -1.82 -19.64 24.63
CA LEU A 206 -0.82 -20.19 23.71
C LEU A 206 0.12 -21.17 24.40
N GLU A 207 0.57 -20.87 25.62
CA GLU A 207 1.44 -21.78 26.38
C GLU A 207 0.71 -23.08 26.77
N THR A 208 -0.58 -23.02 27.08
CA THR A 208 -1.41 -24.23 27.27
C THR A 208 -1.40 -25.10 26.01
N LEU A 209 -1.69 -24.52 24.84
CA LEU A 209 -1.71 -25.25 23.57
C LEU A 209 -0.35 -25.84 23.19
N ARG A 210 0.76 -25.14 23.49
CA ARG A 210 2.11 -25.65 23.25
C ARG A 210 2.43 -26.89 24.06
N ASN A 211 1.99 -26.93 25.32
CA ASN A 211 2.18 -28.07 26.21
C ASN A 211 1.34 -29.29 25.77
N GLU A 212 0.17 -29.08 25.16
CA GLU A 212 -0.66 -30.15 24.62
C GLU A 212 -0.05 -30.81 23.37
N ILE A 213 0.68 -30.05 22.55
CA ILE A 213 1.31 -30.53 21.30
C ILE A 213 2.67 -31.20 21.55
N GLN A 214 3.34 -30.91 22.67
CA GLN A 214 4.63 -31.53 23.04
C GLN A 214 4.51 -32.96 23.61
N VAL A 215 3.32 -33.56 23.54
CA VAL A 215 3.04 -34.96 23.89
C VAL A 215 3.09 -35.87 22.67
#